data_AF-A0A8J4DDQ1-F1
#
_entry.id   AF-A0A8J4DDQ1-F1
#
_cell.length_a   1.000
_cell.length_b   1.000
_cell.length_c   1.000
_cell.angle_alpha   90.00
_cell.angle_beta   90.00
_cell.angle_gamma   90.00
#
_symmetry.space_group_name_H-M   'P 1'
#
loop_
_entity.id
_entity.type
_entity.pdbx_description
1 polymer ?
#
loop_
_entity_poly.entity_id
_entity_poly.type
_entity_poly.pdbx_seq_one_letter_code
_entity_poly.pdbx_strand_id
1 'polypeptide(L)'
;MEFATYYSLPAVSLKAAVMPSAAVGGAEAVSFGAIFNGGHHHPGRGGHVVIVELLITLCLSLLRANNDSVERATWATRLLDDAGGGSAADTDALAAVEAVASRPLPPPLANGNYESSESTCYIEHHLQDLVQPPVEGWVWTDEGRGKWGYVATEPGKTLRLKINTRLDGNRSAEHAAASIIVQIAYLQSYIGMGTAWVVCMEGCQCRPLMIDAYHKREVSVTSMADLQVTQHPECVMALTAKGPSQAAIAAARKWNSTSGSGGGGGDDDGSTEGLAASKEGESGAAWNKFKLMGVVVGEEPGAEEGGVTWVRDASHETAHVMHGMEKEEPGHH
;
A
#
# COMPACT_ATOMS: atom_id res chain seq x y z
N MET A 1 15.37 6.81 -7.19
CA MET A 1 16.63 6.31 -7.79
C MET A 1 17.73 6.23 -6.74
N GLU A 2 17.81 7.16 -5.79
CA GLU A 2 18.82 7.18 -4.72
C GLU A 2 18.97 5.84 -3.97
N PHE A 3 17.87 5.22 -3.54
CA PHE A 3 17.89 3.89 -2.92
C PHE A 3 18.57 2.81 -3.79
N ALA A 4 18.22 2.75 -5.07
CA ALA A 4 18.79 1.77 -5.98
C ALA A 4 20.30 1.99 -6.16
N THR A 5 20.73 3.24 -6.33
CA THR A 5 22.16 3.58 -6.41
C THR A 5 22.89 3.23 -5.11
N TYR A 6 22.30 3.58 -3.95
CA TYR A 6 22.90 3.35 -2.64
C TYR A 6 23.15 1.86 -2.37
N TYR A 7 22.17 1.01 -2.67
CA TYR A 7 22.27 -0.45 -2.50
C TYR A 7 22.81 -1.18 -3.74
N SER A 8 23.31 -0.45 -4.74
CA SER A 8 23.79 -1.01 -6.01
C SER A 8 22.79 -1.96 -6.70
N LEU A 9 21.50 -1.63 -6.61
CA LEU A 9 20.41 -2.40 -7.21
C LEU A 9 20.20 -1.96 -8.67
N PRO A 10 20.03 -2.91 -9.61
CA PRO A 10 19.61 -2.58 -10.96
C PRO A 10 18.18 -2.03 -10.93
N ALA A 11 17.93 -0.94 -11.66
CA ALA A 11 16.64 -0.31 -11.72
C ALA A 11 16.34 0.23 -13.13
N VAL A 12 15.05 0.24 -13.49
CA VAL A 12 14.52 0.93 -14.66
C VAL A 12 13.47 1.93 -14.23
N SER A 13 13.33 3.03 -14.98
CA SER A 13 12.34 4.07 -14.70
C SER A 13 11.41 4.23 -15.89
N LEU A 14 10.13 3.86 -15.70
CA LEU A 14 9.09 4.11 -16.70
C LEU A 14 8.99 5.62 -17.00
N LYS A 15 9.11 6.47 -15.96
CA LYS A 15 9.11 7.93 -16.11
C LYS A 15 10.23 8.38 -17.06
N ALA A 16 11.46 7.91 -16.86
CA ALA A 16 12.58 8.30 -17.72
C ALA A 16 12.46 7.73 -19.15
N ALA A 17 11.88 6.55 -19.32
CA ALA A 17 11.70 5.92 -20.63
C ALA A 17 10.58 6.57 -21.45
N VAL A 18 9.50 7.00 -20.79
CA VAL A 18 8.26 7.43 -21.45
C VAL A 18 8.13 8.94 -21.55
N MET A 19 8.47 9.67 -20.47
CA MET A 19 8.19 11.11 -20.40
C MET A 19 8.86 11.92 -21.50
N PRO A 20 10.12 11.65 -21.91
CA PRO A 20 10.72 12.38 -23.03
C PRO A 20 9.89 12.25 -24.31
N SER A 21 9.47 11.03 -24.64
CA SER A 21 8.63 10.75 -25.82
C SER A 21 7.25 11.38 -25.71
N ALA A 22 6.65 11.35 -24.52
CA ALA A 22 5.35 11.99 -24.28
C ALA A 22 5.43 13.53 -24.40
N ALA A 23 6.52 14.14 -23.94
CA ALA A 23 6.70 15.60 -23.93
C ALA A 23 6.97 16.18 -25.32
N VAL A 24 7.66 15.46 -26.21
CA VAL A 24 8.00 15.94 -27.55
C VAL A 24 6.94 15.60 -28.61
N GLY A 25 5.80 15.03 -28.22
CA GLY A 25 4.80 14.53 -29.17
C GLY A 25 5.35 13.35 -30.00
N GLY A 26 6.12 12.48 -29.35
CA GLY A 26 6.72 11.29 -29.95
C GLY A 26 5.69 10.27 -30.44
N ALA A 27 6.16 9.07 -30.79
CA ALA A 27 5.31 8.02 -31.35
C ALA A 27 4.05 7.80 -30.50
N GLU A 28 2.88 7.78 -31.15
CA GLU A 28 1.57 7.64 -30.51
C GLU A 28 1.53 6.45 -29.54
N ALA A 29 2.22 5.35 -29.89
CA ALA A 29 2.33 4.13 -29.10
C ALA A 29 2.97 4.30 -27.70
N VAL A 30 3.77 5.36 -27.50
CA VAL A 30 4.38 5.70 -26.20
C VAL A 30 3.86 7.03 -25.65
N SER A 31 2.77 7.54 -26.22
CA SER A 31 2.07 8.69 -25.66
C SER A 31 1.50 8.36 -24.28
N PHE A 32 1.28 9.40 -23.48
CA PHE A 32 0.68 9.24 -22.15
C PHE A 32 -0.68 8.52 -22.23
N GLY A 33 -1.52 8.85 -23.21
CA GLY A 33 -2.82 8.21 -23.41
C GLY A 33 -2.75 6.77 -23.90
N ALA A 34 -1.71 6.38 -24.64
CA ALA A 34 -1.50 4.98 -25.05
C ALA A 34 -0.99 4.11 -23.89
N ILE A 35 -0.22 4.70 -22.98
CA ILE A 35 0.36 4.00 -21.84
C ILE A 35 -0.65 3.89 -20.70
N PHE A 36 -1.42 4.93 -20.42
CA PHE A 36 -2.40 4.92 -19.34
C PHE A 36 -3.83 4.97 -19.90
N ASN A 37 -4.66 3.98 -19.51
CA ASN A 37 -6.05 3.85 -19.99
C ASN A 37 -6.97 4.94 -19.38
N GLY A 38 -6.85 6.19 -19.82
CA GLY A 38 -7.71 7.31 -19.41
C GLY A 38 -7.57 7.76 -17.95
N GLY A 39 -6.61 7.19 -17.19
CA GLY A 39 -6.21 7.64 -15.87
C GLY A 39 -4.73 8.01 -15.83
N HIS A 40 -4.23 8.52 -14.70
CA HIS A 40 -2.84 8.94 -14.57
C HIS A 40 -1.91 7.90 -13.90
N HIS A 41 -2.46 6.76 -13.44
CA HIS A 41 -1.73 5.85 -12.54
C HIS A 41 -1.74 4.38 -12.97
N HIS A 42 -2.78 3.93 -13.69
CA HIS A 42 -2.89 2.53 -14.08
C HIS A 42 -2.54 2.39 -15.56
N PRO A 43 -1.48 1.65 -15.89
CA PRO A 43 -1.15 1.41 -17.27
C PRO A 43 -2.30 0.65 -17.94
N GLY A 44 -2.58 1.02 -19.19
CA GLY A 44 -3.41 0.24 -20.07
C GLY A 44 -2.70 -1.00 -20.58
N ARG A 45 -3.35 -1.71 -21.51
CA ARG A 45 -2.74 -2.89 -22.15
C ARG A 45 -1.40 -2.53 -22.82
N GLY A 46 -1.34 -1.39 -23.52
CA GLY A 46 -0.11 -0.89 -24.13
C GLY A 46 0.96 -0.54 -23.10
N GLY A 47 0.58 0.18 -22.03
CA GLY A 47 1.49 0.52 -20.94
C GLY A 47 2.11 -0.69 -20.26
N HIS A 48 1.33 -1.76 -20.05
CA HIS A 48 1.86 -3.02 -19.51
C HIS A 48 2.90 -3.67 -20.43
N VAL A 49 2.69 -3.63 -21.75
CA VAL A 49 3.69 -4.11 -22.72
C VAL A 49 4.98 -3.31 -22.60
N VAL A 50 4.90 -1.97 -22.59
CA VAL A 50 6.07 -1.10 -22.44
C VAL A 50 6.83 -1.37 -21.14
N ILE A 51 6.13 -1.53 -20.01
CA ILE A 51 6.76 -1.87 -18.72
C ILE A 51 7.51 -3.20 -18.81
N VAL A 52 6.89 -4.22 -19.41
CA VAL A 52 7.52 -5.54 -19.57
C VAL A 52 8.73 -5.47 -20.51
N GLU A 53 8.66 -4.73 -21.61
CA GLU A 53 9.79 -4.54 -22.53
C GLU A 53 10.98 -3.85 -21.87
N LEU A 54 10.74 -2.84 -21.01
CA LEU A 54 11.79 -2.20 -20.23
C LEU A 54 12.46 -3.19 -19.26
N LEU A 55 11.67 -4.03 -18.58
CA LEU A 55 12.19 -5.07 -17.68
C LEU A 55 13.00 -6.13 -18.44
N ILE A 56 12.48 -6.62 -19.57
CA ILE A 56 13.20 -7.58 -20.43
C ILE A 56 14.53 -6.98 -20.90
N THR A 57 14.53 -5.71 -21.33
CA THR A 57 15.73 -5.02 -21.78
C THR A 57 16.77 -4.91 -20.67
N LEU A 58 16.36 -4.60 -19.43
CA LEU A 58 17.23 -4.60 -18.26
C LEU A 58 17.82 -6.00 -18.01
N CYS A 59 16.99 -7.04 -17.96
CA CYS A 59 17.42 -8.41 -17.73
C CYS A 59 18.42 -8.89 -18.80
N LEU A 60 18.15 -8.60 -20.08
CA LEU A 60 19.06 -8.95 -21.17
C LEU A 60 20.39 -8.20 -21.07
N SER A 61 20.37 -6.95 -20.64
CA SER A 61 21.58 -6.15 -20.44
C SER A 61 22.42 -6.70 -19.27
N LEU A 62 21.78 -7.10 -18.17
CA LEU A 62 22.45 -7.73 -17.03
C LEU A 62 23.04 -9.11 -17.41
N LEU A 63 22.29 -9.93 -18.16
CA LEU A 63 22.78 -11.22 -18.65
C LEU A 63 24.00 -11.06 -19.55
N ARG A 64 23.98 -10.09 -20.47
CA ARG A 64 25.14 -9.78 -21.32
C ARG A 64 26.33 -9.32 -20.50
N ALA A 65 26.13 -8.36 -19.58
CA ALA A 65 27.20 -7.87 -18.72
C ALA A 65 27.82 -8.98 -17.84
N ASN A 66 27.00 -9.92 -17.36
CA ASN A 66 27.46 -11.09 -16.62
C ASN A 66 28.26 -12.04 -17.51
N ASN A 67 27.75 -12.37 -18.70
CA ASN A 67 28.48 -13.20 -19.67
C ASN A 67 29.83 -12.57 -20.04
N ASP A 68 29.86 -11.28 -20.34
CA ASP A 68 31.09 -10.53 -20.64
C ASP A 68 32.07 -10.54 -19.45
N SER A 69 31.56 -10.60 -18.22
CA SER A 69 32.39 -10.66 -17.02
C SER A 69 32.96 -12.06 -16.80
N VAL A 70 32.19 -13.11 -17.07
CA VAL A 70 32.66 -14.52 -17.05
C VAL A 70 33.67 -14.77 -18.17
N GLU A 71 33.39 -14.30 -19.39
CA GLU A 71 34.33 -14.41 -20.51
C GLU A 71 35.63 -13.67 -20.21
N ARG A 72 35.57 -12.49 -19.58
CA ARG A 72 36.79 -11.79 -19.15
C ARG A 72 37.52 -12.51 -18.01
N ALA A 73 36.83 -13.09 -17.05
CA ALA A 73 37.47 -13.86 -15.99
C ALA A 73 38.16 -15.11 -16.57
N THR A 74 37.47 -15.86 -17.43
CA THR A 74 38.00 -17.07 -18.07
C THR A 74 39.18 -16.78 -19.00
N TRP A 75 39.18 -15.66 -19.75
CA TRP A 75 40.36 -15.25 -20.55
C TRP A 75 41.58 -14.98 -19.65
N ALA A 76 41.38 -14.29 -18.53
CA ALA A 76 42.45 -13.97 -17.60
C ALA A 76 43.03 -15.23 -16.97
N THR A 77 42.18 -16.20 -16.61
CA THR A 77 42.62 -17.50 -16.09
C THR A 77 43.32 -18.34 -17.17
N ARG A 78 42.83 -18.36 -18.41
CA ARG A 78 43.48 -19.08 -19.53
C ARG A 78 44.88 -18.58 -19.84
N LEU A 79 45.14 -17.27 -19.73
CA LEU A 79 46.49 -16.73 -19.87
C LEU A 79 47.45 -17.25 -18.78
N LEU A 80 46.93 -17.61 -17.61
CA LEU A 80 47.71 -18.14 -16.49
C LEU A 80 47.83 -19.67 -16.57
N ASP A 81 46.84 -20.35 -17.16
CA ASP A 81 46.73 -21.81 -17.25
C ASP A 81 47.45 -22.47 -18.44
N ASP A 82 48.05 -21.71 -19.37
CA ASP A 82 49.04 -22.25 -20.32
C ASP A 82 50.28 -22.87 -19.59
N ALA A 83 50.31 -22.81 -18.25
CA ALA A 83 51.22 -23.54 -17.37
C ALA A 83 50.69 -24.92 -16.86
N GLY A 84 49.48 -25.38 -17.23
CA GLY A 84 49.05 -26.78 -17.10
C GLY A 84 48.09 -27.18 -15.96
N GLY A 85 47.07 -26.38 -15.61
CA GLY A 85 46.20 -26.61 -14.42
C GLY A 85 44.66 -26.58 -14.64
N GLY A 86 44.10 -27.28 -15.63
CA GLY A 86 42.72 -27.08 -16.10
C GLY A 86 41.51 -27.57 -15.26
N SER A 87 41.39 -27.27 -13.97
CA SER A 87 40.13 -27.53 -13.22
C SER A 87 39.75 -26.54 -12.12
N ALA A 88 40.56 -25.52 -11.83
CA ALA A 88 40.32 -24.59 -10.70
C ALA A 88 39.48 -23.35 -11.07
N ALA A 89 39.25 -23.07 -12.37
CA ALA A 89 38.68 -21.81 -12.82
C ALA A 89 37.17 -21.62 -12.49
N ASP A 90 36.37 -22.67 -12.59
CA ASP A 90 34.91 -22.57 -12.34
C ASP A 90 34.59 -22.39 -10.85
N THR A 91 35.40 -22.99 -9.96
CA THR A 91 35.28 -22.81 -8.51
C THR A 91 35.61 -21.38 -8.08
N ASP A 92 36.55 -20.73 -8.76
CA ASP A 92 36.96 -19.36 -8.43
C ASP A 92 35.90 -18.31 -8.80
N ALA A 93 35.19 -18.51 -9.92
CA ALA A 93 34.11 -17.60 -10.34
C ALA A 93 32.91 -17.64 -9.37
N LEU A 94 32.49 -18.84 -8.94
CA LEU A 94 31.41 -18.98 -7.96
C LEU A 94 31.82 -18.40 -6.60
N ALA A 95 33.05 -18.67 -6.16
CA ALA A 95 33.60 -18.09 -4.92
C ALA A 95 33.64 -16.55 -4.98
N ALA A 96 33.97 -15.95 -6.14
CA ALA A 96 33.94 -14.51 -6.31
C ALA A 96 32.52 -13.92 -6.21
N VAL A 97 31.51 -14.59 -6.78
CA VAL A 97 30.10 -14.17 -6.65
C VAL A 97 29.64 -14.29 -5.20
N GLU A 98 29.96 -15.39 -4.53
CA GLU A 98 29.65 -15.59 -3.11
C GLU A 98 30.36 -14.56 -2.22
N ALA A 99 31.60 -14.20 -2.51
CA ALA A 99 32.34 -13.16 -1.82
C ALA A 99 31.73 -11.76 -2.00
N VAL A 100 31.06 -11.49 -3.13
CA VAL A 100 30.31 -10.24 -3.35
C VAL A 100 28.96 -10.29 -2.64
N ALA A 101 28.25 -11.41 -2.73
CA ALA A 101 26.93 -11.61 -2.11
C ALA A 101 26.98 -11.65 -0.57
N SER A 102 28.10 -12.08 0.00
CA SER A 102 28.35 -12.11 1.45
C SER A 102 28.82 -10.78 2.03
N ARG A 103 28.99 -9.74 1.22
CA ARG A 103 29.33 -8.40 1.74
C ARG A 103 28.19 -7.90 2.62
N PRO A 104 28.49 -7.29 3.77
CA PRO A 104 27.45 -6.64 4.56
C PRO A 104 26.79 -5.55 3.71
N LEU A 105 25.46 -5.46 3.81
CA LEU A 105 24.74 -4.34 3.21
C LEU A 105 25.22 -3.03 3.85
N PRO A 106 25.27 -1.92 3.08
CA PRO A 106 25.50 -0.62 3.69
C PRO A 106 24.38 -0.32 4.71
N PRO A 107 24.64 0.53 5.72
CA PRO A 107 23.61 0.92 6.69
C PRO A 107 22.42 1.59 5.99
N PRO A 108 21.26 1.76 6.63
CA PRO A 108 20.15 2.49 6.04
C PRO A 108 20.55 3.88 5.53
N LEU A 109 20.00 4.27 4.37
CA LEU A 109 20.27 5.57 3.75
C LEU A 109 19.93 6.75 4.69
N ALA A 110 18.88 6.60 5.49
CA ALA A 110 18.52 7.54 6.56
C ALA A 110 18.95 6.96 7.92
N ASN A 111 19.52 7.80 8.78
CA ASN A 111 19.92 7.39 10.12
C ASN A 111 18.74 6.77 10.88
N GLY A 112 18.97 5.67 11.60
CA GLY A 112 17.93 4.98 12.38
C GLY A 112 16.84 4.25 11.56
N ASN A 113 16.83 4.33 10.23
CA ASN A 113 15.77 3.74 9.40
C ASN A 113 16.02 2.25 9.06
N TYR A 114 16.30 1.44 10.08
CA TYR A 114 16.39 0.00 9.91
C TYR A 114 14.98 -0.59 9.73
N GLU A 115 14.89 -1.70 9.00
CA GLU A 115 13.65 -2.48 8.96
C GLU A 115 13.32 -2.93 10.39
N SER A 116 12.06 -2.76 10.80
CA SER A 116 11.59 -3.29 12.08
C SER A 116 11.94 -4.78 12.11
N SER A 117 12.78 -5.20 13.06
CA SER A 117 13.18 -6.60 13.18
C SER A 117 11.98 -7.52 13.33
N GLU A 118 10.87 -6.96 13.80
CA GLU A 118 9.63 -7.66 14.09
C GLU A 118 8.47 -6.73 13.71
N SER A 119 7.93 -6.92 12.52
CA SER A 119 6.59 -6.42 12.21
C SER A 119 5.66 -7.61 12.12
N THR A 120 4.53 -7.55 12.84
CA THR A 120 3.53 -8.61 12.73
C THR A 120 2.34 -8.09 11.94
N CYS A 121 2.11 -8.70 10.78
CA CYS A 121 1.01 -8.38 9.89
C CYS A 121 -0.10 -9.42 10.07
N TYR A 122 -1.22 -9.02 10.66
CA TYR A 122 -2.41 -9.85 10.85
C TYR A 122 -3.45 -9.48 9.80
N ILE A 123 -3.38 -10.16 8.65
CA ILE A 123 -4.33 -10.02 7.55
C ILE A 123 -5.03 -11.34 7.29
N GLU A 124 -6.17 -11.30 6.60
CA GLU A 124 -6.92 -12.49 6.22
C GLU A 124 -7.18 -13.40 7.44
N HIS A 125 -6.91 -14.70 7.34
CA HIS A 125 -7.22 -15.64 8.41
C HIS A 125 -6.52 -15.33 9.74
N HIS A 126 -5.32 -14.73 9.71
CA HIS A 126 -4.59 -14.33 10.92
C HIS A 126 -5.27 -13.19 11.69
N LEU A 127 -6.10 -12.39 11.03
CA LEU A 127 -6.88 -11.36 11.71
C LEU A 127 -7.91 -11.98 12.66
N GLN A 128 -8.47 -13.14 12.32
CA GLN A 128 -9.47 -13.81 13.16
C GLN A 128 -8.87 -14.23 14.51
N ASP A 129 -7.58 -14.60 14.53
CA ASP A 129 -6.86 -15.01 15.75
C ASP A 129 -6.77 -13.89 16.79
N LEU A 130 -6.88 -12.63 16.35
CA LEU A 130 -6.88 -11.46 17.23
C LEU A 130 -8.25 -11.16 17.86
N VAL A 131 -9.34 -11.62 17.24
CA VAL A 131 -10.69 -11.18 17.61
C VAL A 131 -11.16 -11.89 18.87
N GLN A 132 -11.55 -11.11 19.87
CA GLN A 132 -12.12 -11.64 21.11
C GLN A 132 -13.64 -11.81 21.01
N PRO A 133 -14.21 -12.93 21.49
CA PRO A 133 -15.66 -13.07 21.62
C PRO A 133 -16.21 -12.19 22.76
N PRO A 134 -17.50 -11.78 22.70
CA PRO A 134 -18.44 -12.04 21.61
C PRO A 134 -18.24 -11.09 20.42
N VAL A 135 -18.55 -11.57 19.21
CA VAL A 135 -18.42 -10.81 17.95
C VAL A 135 -19.81 -10.41 17.46
N GLU A 136 -20.44 -9.45 18.15
CA GLU A 136 -21.81 -9.03 17.85
C GLU A 136 -21.86 -7.89 16.82
N GLY A 137 -22.62 -8.10 15.74
CA GLY A 137 -22.82 -7.08 14.68
C GLY A 137 -21.63 -6.90 13.74
N TRP A 138 -20.62 -7.77 13.84
CA TRP A 138 -19.51 -7.87 12.88
C TRP A 138 -19.54 -9.25 12.22
N VAL A 139 -19.37 -9.28 10.90
CA VAL A 139 -19.42 -10.51 10.10
C VAL A 139 -18.09 -10.70 9.38
N TRP A 140 -17.47 -11.87 9.55
CA TRP A 140 -16.31 -12.28 8.76
C TRP A 140 -16.76 -12.68 7.36
N THR A 141 -16.32 -11.95 6.33
CA THR A 141 -16.78 -12.19 4.95
C THR A 141 -15.75 -11.82 3.89
N ASP A 142 -15.78 -12.54 2.76
CA ASP A 142 -15.11 -12.17 1.53
C ASP A 142 -16.09 -11.37 0.66
N GLU A 143 -15.79 -10.10 0.44
CA GLU A 143 -16.59 -9.25 -0.45
C GLU A 143 -16.12 -9.33 -1.91
N GLY A 144 -15.30 -10.34 -2.22
CA GLY A 144 -14.86 -10.71 -3.55
C GLY A 144 -13.35 -10.61 -3.73
N ARG A 145 -12.82 -11.54 -4.53
CA ARG A 145 -11.39 -11.64 -4.91
C ARG A 145 -10.45 -11.89 -3.72
N GLY A 146 -10.90 -12.66 -2.72
CA GLY A 146 -10.07 -12.99 -1.55
C GLY A 146 -9.87 -11.81 -0.61
N LYS A 147 -10.76 -10.81 -0.63
CA LYS A 147 -10.69 -9.65 0.26
C LYS A 147 -11.44 -9.96 1.55
N TRP A 148 -10.88 -10.86 2.35
CA TRP A 148 -11.43 -11.23 3.65
C TRP A 148 -11.33 -10.07 4.66
N GLY A 149 -12.30 -9.99 5.57
CA GLY A 149 -12.30 -9.01 6.65
C GLY A 149 -13.57 -9.06 7.51
N TYR A 150 -13.55 -8.37 8.65
CA TYR A 150 -14.72 -8.16 9.49
C TYR A 150 -15.50 -6.93 9.03
N VAL A 151 -16.80 -7.10 8.77
CA VAL A 151 -17.70 -6.04 8.31
C VAL A 151 -18.77 -5.76 9.35
N ALA A 152 -18.93 -4.50 9.70
CA ALA A 152 -20.10 -4.02 10.45
C ALA A 152 -20.94 -3.10 9.57
N THR A 153 -22.25 -3.27 9.62
CA THR A 153 -23.25 -2.44 8.91
C THR A 153 -24.16 -1.68 9.87
N GLU A 154 -24.02 -1.91 11.18
CA GLU A 154 -24.80 -1.26 12.23
C GLU A 154 -23.89 -0.37 13.10
N PRO A 155 -24.22 0.92 13.28
CA PRO A 155 -23.51 1.78 14.21
C PRO A 155 -23.61 1.29 15.66
N GLY A 156 -22.55 1.52 16.43
CA GLY A 156 -22.48 1.19 17.85
C GLY A 156 -21.98 -0.23 18.13
N LYS A 157 -21.81 -1.09 17.12
CA LYS A 157 -21.27 -2.44 17.28
C LYS A 157 -19.75 -2.39 17.47
N THR A 158 -19.24 -3.17 18.41
CA THR A 158 -17.83 -3.15 18.80
C THR A 158 -17.16 -4.49 18.55
N LEU A 159 -16.00 -4.45 17.91
CA LEU A 159 -15.08 -5.56 17.75
C LEU A 159 -13.91 -5.37 18.71
N ARG A 160 -13.57 -6.40 19.49
CA ARG A 160 -12.42 -6.39 20.40
C ARG A 160 -11.26 -7.17 19.78
N LEU A 161 -10.07 -6.57 19.79
CA LEU A 161 -8.85 -7.15 19.25
C LEU A 161 -7.83 -7.29 20.38
N LYS A 162 -7.31 -8.49 20.61
CA LYS A 162 -6.19 -8.73 21.53
C LYS A 162 -4.91 -8.91 20.71
N ILE A 163 -3.98 -7.99 20.87
CA ILE A 163 -2.77 -7.90 20.06
C ILE A 163 -1.56 -7.83 20.99
N ASN A 164 -0.46 -8.48 20.61
CA ASN A 164 0.83 -8.26 21.24
C ASN A 164 1.45 -6.99 20.63
N THR A 165 1.55 -5.91 21.41
CA THR A 165 2.22 -4.66 20.99
C THR A 165 3.65 -4.56 21.51
N ARG A 166 4.22 -5.64 22.06
CA ARG A 166 5.66 -5.68 22.31
C ARG A 166 6.39 -6.04 21.03
N LEU A 167 7.52 -5.39 20.86
CA LEU A 167 8.52 -5.78 19.89
C LEU A 167 9.60 -6.51 20.68
N ASP A 168 9.89 -7.76 20.31
CA ASP A 168 10.98 -8.53 20.89
C ASP A 168 12.35 -7.99 20.40
N GLY A 169 13.43 -8.66 20.82
CA GLY A 169 14.80 -8.23 20.57
C GLY A 169 15.49 -7.55 21.76
N ASN A 170 16.81 -7.37 21.65
CA ASN A 170 17.65 -6.79 22.71
C ASN A 170 17.56 -5.25 22.70
N ARG A 171 16.39 -4.73 23.08
CA ARG A 171 16.09 -3.28 23.08
C ARG A 171 16.48 -2.65 24.42
N SER A 172 16.90 -1.38 24.40
CA SER A 172 17.14 -0.62 25.63
C SER A 172 15.85 -0.50 26.45
N ALA A 173 15.96 -0.27 27.76
CA ALA A 173 14.79 -0.07 28.61
C ALA A 173 13.93 1.14 28.15
N GLU A 174 14.57 2.15 27.57
CA GLU A 174 13.92 3.32 26.97
C GLU A 174 13.10 2.94 25.73
N HIS A 175 13.67 2.17 24.81
CA HIS A 175 12.96 1.68 23.62
C HIS A 175 11.82 0.72 23.96
N ALA A 176 11.98 -0.10 25.01
CA ALA A 176 10.92 -0.98 25.50
C ALA A 176 9.74 -0.20 26.10
N ALA A 177 9.98 1.03 26.60
CA ALA A 177 8.96 1.92 27.15
C ALA A 177 8.32 2.84 26.10
N ALA A 178 8.96 3.00 24.94
CA ALA A 178 8.48 3.90 23.89
C ALA A 178 7.21 3.37 23.21
N SER A 179 6.36 4.28 22.75
CA SER A 179 5.17 3.94 21.97
C SER A 179 5.55 3.36 20.61
N ILE A 180 4.70 2.50 20.07
CA ILE A 180 4.83 1.93 18.72
C ILE A 180 3.62 2.32 17.85
N ILE A 181 3.66 1.94 16.58
CA ILE A 181 2.53 2.11 15.66
C ILE A 181 1.75 0.80 15.52
N VAL A 182 0.44 0.92 15.68
CA VAL A 182 -0.53 -0.08 15.22
C VAL A 182 -1.27 0.51 14.02
N GLN A 183 -1.08 -0.09 12.85
CA GLN A 183 -1.78 0.30 11.62
C GLN A 183 -3.05 -0.53 11.47
N ILE A 184 -4.18 0.16 11.42
CA ILE A 184 -5.49 -0.45 11.16
C ILE A 184 -5.71 -0.44 9.65
N ALA A 185 -5.67 -1.60 9.00
CA ALA A 185 -5.99 -1.73 7.59
C ALA A 185 -7.51 -1.87 7.40
N TYR A 186 -8.11 -1.00 6.60
CA TYR A 186 -9.56 -0.95 6.38
C TYR A 186 -9.90 -0.74 4.91
N LEU A 187 -11.13 -1.10 4.52
CA LEU A 187 -11.63 -0.78 3.19
C LEU A 187 -12.10 0.68 3.17
N GLN A 188 -11.56 1.47 2.25
CA GLN A 188 -12.04 2.81 1.94
C GLN A 188 -12.80 2.78 0.61
N SER A 189 -13.95 3.44 0.53
CA SER A 189 -14.80 3.47 -0.68
C SER A 189 -15.64 4.74 -0.76
N TYR A 190 -16.29 4.96 -1.89
CA TYR A 190 -17.07 6.17 -2.20
C TYR A 190 -18.57 6.06 -1.94
N ILE A 191 -19.05 4.87 -1.59
CA ILE A 191 -20.47 4.63 -1.38
C ILE A 191 -20.69 3.70 -0.19
N GLY A 192 -21.71 4.01 0.62
CA GLY A 192 -22.17 3.17 1.72
C GLY A 192 -21.23 3.11 2.94
N MET A 193 -20.14 3.88 2.95
CA MET A 193 -19.12 3.77 4.00
C MET A 193 -19.45 4.59 5.24
N GLY A 194 -19.25 3.96 6.39
CA GLY A 194 -19.34 4.54 7.72
C GLY A 194 -17.98 4.99 8.26
N THR A 195 -17.97 5.25 9.55
CA THR A 195 -16.76 5.57 10.31
C THR A 195 -16.52 4.51 11.38
N ALA A 196 -15.34 4.49 12.01
CA ALA A 196 -15.10 3.66 13.18
C ALA A 196 -14.27 4.38 14.23
N TRP A 197 -14.54 4.09 15.50
CA TRP A 197 -13.85 4.64 16.65
C TRP A 197 -12.95 3.60 17.30
N VAL A 198 -11.65 3.85 17.36
CA VAL A 198 -10.62 2.96 17.91
C VAL A 198 -10.17 3.48 19.26
N VAL A 199 -10.16 2.61 20.28
CA VAL A 199 -9.65 2.92 21.63
C VAL A 199 -8.90 1.73 22.22
N CYS A 200 -7.91 2.00 23.07
CA CYS A 200 -7.26 1.00 23.90
C CYS A 200 -8.08 0.80 25.18
N MET A 201 -8.37 -0.45 25.51
CA MET A 201 -9.22 -0.84 26.63
C MET A 201 -8.41 -1.42 27.78
N GLU A 202 -7.48 -2.33 27.50
CA GLU A 202 -6.74 -3.08 28.52
C GLU A 202 -5.27 -3.29 28.09
N GLY A 203 -4.36 -3.30 29.06
CA GLY A 203 -2.92 -3.57 28.87
C GLY A 203 -2.10 -2.44 28.24
N CYS A 204 -2.67 -1.69 27.31
CA CYS A 204 -2.01 -0.62 26.57
C CYS A 204 -2.77 0.70 26.66
N GLN A 205 -2.09 1.80 26.34
CA GLN A 205 -2.65 3.14 26.23
C GLN A 205 -2.46 3.64 24.80
N CYS A 206 -3.46 4.35 24.31
CA CYS A 206 -3.39 5.05 23.04
C CYS A 206 -4.34 6.25 23.04
N ARG A 207 -4.07 7.22 22.16
CA ARG A 207 -5.01 8.30 21.89
C ARG A 207 -6.16 7.75 21.03
N PRO A 208 -7.43 7.96 21.39
CA PRO A 208 -8.55 7.53 20.57
C PRO A 208 -8.50 8.06 19.13
N LEU A 209 -8.88 7.24 18.16
CA LEU A 209 -8.80 7.55 16.73
C LEU A 209 -10.15 7.33 16.04
N MET A 210 -10.59 8.31 15.24
CA MET A 210 -11.75 8.18 14.36
C MET A 210 -11.27 7.90 12.93
N ILE A 211 -11.66 6.77 12.37
CA ILE A 211 -11.34 6.39 10.99
C ILE A 211 -12.56 6.67 10.12
N ASP A 212 -12.38 7.50 9.09
CA ASP A 212 -13.38 7.69 8.03
C ASP A 212 -13.10 6.77 6.84
N ALA A 213 -14.02 5.84 6.59
CA ALA A 213 -13.90 4.91 5.48
C ALA A 213 -14.48 5.44 4.16
N TYR A 214 -15.05 6.65 4.17
CA TYR A 214 -15.51 7.32 2.96
C TYR A 214 -14.36 8.02 2.22
N HIS A 215 -14.39 7.94 0.89
CA HIS A 215 -13.49 8.68 0.02
C HIS A 215 -14.19 9.09 -1.27
N LYS A 216 -13.89 10.29 -1.79
CA LYS A 216 -14.60 10.84 -2.96
C LYS A 216 -14.29 10.12 -4.28
N ARG A 217 -13.16 9.42 -4.37
CA ARG A 217 -12.72 8.73 -5.59
C ARG A 217 -13.52 7.45 -5.78
N GLU A 218 -14.05 7.24 -6.98
CA GLU A 218 -14.91 6.11 -7.35
C GLU A 218 -14.16 4.78 -7.49
N VAL A 219 -13.35 4.43 -6.50
CA VAL A 219 -12.64 3.16 -6.39
C VAL A 219 -12.62 2.74 -4.92
N SER A 220 -12.77 1.45 -4.67
CA SER A 220 -12.56 0.91 -3.32
C SER A 220 -11.12 0.43 -3.17
N VAL A 221 -10.44 0.92 -2.15
CA VAL A 221 -9.02 0.64 -1.90
C VAL A 221 -8.81 0.23 -0.44
N THR A 222 -7.78 -0.56 -0.18
CA THR A 222 -7.31 -0.76 1.19
C THR A 222 -6.59 0.52 1.63
N SER A 223 -6.97 1.06 2.78
CA SER A 223 -6.32 2.19 3.42
C SER A 223 -5.79 1.76 4.79
N MET A 224 -4.88 2.54 5.36
CA MET A 224 -4.30 2.31 6.68
C MET A 224 -4.45 3.56 7.52
N ALA A 225 -4.82 3.38 8.79
CA ALA A 225 -4.81 4.44 9.78
C ALA A 225 -3.81 4.09 10.88
N ASP A 226 -2.94 5.03 11.23
CA ASP A 226 -1.89 4.81 12.22
C ASP A 226 -2.36 5.20 13.61
N LEU A 227 -2.09 4.35 14.59
CA LEU A 227 -2.40 4.57 15.99
C LEU A 227 -1.15 4.41 16.83
N GLN A 228 -0.79 5.44 17.60
CA GLN A 228 0.28 5.33 18.60
C GLN A 228 -0.21 4.57 19.83
N VAL A 229 0.49 3.49 20.18
CA VAL A 229 0.09 2.57 21.26
C VAL A 229 1.30 2.25 22.14
N THR A 230 1.13 2.20 23.46
CA THR A 230 2.17 1.69 24.37
C THR A 230 2.34 0.18 24.23
N GLN A 231 3.55 -0.32 24.42
CA GLN A 231 3.85 -1.75 24.27
C GLN A 231 3.29 -2.60 25.42
N HIS A 232 2.56 -3.67 25.11
CA HIS A 232 2.00 -4.62 26.07
C HIS A 232 1.74 -5.99 25.40
N PRO A 233 1.99 -7.13 26.06
CA PRO A 233 1.84 -8.45 25.44
C PRO A 233 0.37 -8.85 25.20
N GLU A 234 -0.54 -8.20 25.92
CA GLU A 234 -1.98 -8.43 25.86
C GLU A 234 -2.74 -7.11 25.69
N CYS A 235 -2.35 -6.29 24.71
CA CYS A 235 -3.03 -5.04 24.40
C CYS A 235 -4.42 -5.35 23.83
N VAL A 236 -5.48 -4.92 24.51
CA VAL A 236 -6.85 -5.06 24.01
C VAL A 236 -7.34 -3.73 23.47
N MET A 237 -7.69 -3.73 22.19
CA MET A 237 -8.25 -2.57 21.50
C MET A 237 -9.72 -2.83 21.15
N ALA A 238 -10.53 -1.78 21.19
CA ALA A 238 -11.92 -1.82 20.76
C ALA A 238 -12.09 -0.95 19.51
N LEU A 239 -12.65 -1.55 18.46
CA LEU A 239 -13.05 -0.91 17.22
C LEU A 239 -14.58 -0.86 17.17
N THR A 240 -15.15 0.34 17.31
CA THR A 240 -16.60 0.52 17.32
C THR A 240 -17.06 1.14 16.02
N ALA A 241 -17.87 0.42 15.24
CA ALA A 241 -18.49 0.95 14.04
C ALA A 241 -19.40 2.14 14.39
N LYS A 242 -19.38 3.16 13.55
CA LYS A 242 -20.15 4.40 13.69
C LYS A 242 -20.90 4.67 12.39
N GLY A 243 -21.73 5.69 12.41
CA GLY A 243 -22.48 6.10 11.22
C GLY A 243 -21.60 6.73 10.13
N PRO A 244 -22.22 7.24 9.05
CA PRO A 244 -21.51 7.95 7.98
C PRO A 244 -20.85 9.22 8.50
N SER A 245 -19.73 9.58 7.87
CA SER A 245 -19.15 10.92 8.05
C SER A 245 -20.02 11.98 7.38
N GLN A 246 -19.81 13.25 7.73
CA GLN A 246 -20.50 14.36 7.08
C GLN A 246 -20.22 14.41 5.57
N ALA A 247 -19.01 14.01 5.16
CA ALA A 247 -18.62 13.94 3.75
C ALA A 247 -19.41 12.84 3.01
N ALA A 248 -19.58 11.68 3.62
CA ALA A 248 -20.41 10.60 3.06
C ALA A 248 -21.89 11.01 2.93
N ILE A 249 -22.45 11.65 3.97
CA ILE A 249 -23.83 12.16 3.96
C ILE A 249 -24.02 13.18 2.82
N ALA A 250 -23.08 14.12 2.67
CA ALA A 250 -23.15 15.14 1.63
C ALA A 250 -23.10 14.52 0.23
N ALA A 251 -22.24 13.52 0.02
CA ALA A 251 -22.14 12.80 -1.24
C ALA A 251 -23.41 12.02 -1.59
N ALA A 252 -24.01 11.35 -0.60
CA ALA A 252 -25.28 10.65 -0.74
C ALA A 252 -26.43 11.58 -1.19
N ARG A 253 -26.51 12.77 -0.57
CA ARG A 253 -27.51 13.79 -0.94
C ARG A 253 -27.34 14.27 -2.38
N LYS A 254 -26.09 14.53 -2.79
CA LYS A 254 -25.77 14.94 -4.16
C LYS A 254 -26.21 13.87 -5.16
N TRP A 255 -25.89 12.60 -4.89
CA TRP A 255 -26.29 11.48 -5.74
C TRP A 255 -27.82 11.42 -5.94
N ASN A 256 -28.58 11.48 -4.86
CA ASN A 256 -30.05 11.45 -4.91
C ASN A 256 -30.65 12.65 -5.67
N SER A 257 -30.03 13.84 -5.58
CA SER A 257 -30.50 15.02 -6.29
C SER A 257 -30.30 14.93 -7.81
N THR A 258 -29.24 14.25 -8.26
CA THR A 258 -28.93 14.09 -9.69
C THR A 258 -29.78 12.99 -10.34
N SER A 259 -30.09 11.92 -9.61
CA SER A 259 -30.94 10.83 -10.12
C SER A 259 -32.42 11.19 -10.25
N GLY A 260 -32.91 12.17 -9.47
CA GLY A 260 -34.34 12.50 -9.40
C GLY A 260 -34.87 13.45 -10.49
N SER A 261 -34.01 14.10 -11.28
CA SER A 261 -34.43 15.20 -12.17
C SER A 261 -34.59 14.83 -13.65
N GLY A 262 -34.50 13.52 -14.00
CA GLY A 262 -34.62 13.02 -15.38
C GLY A 262 -36.03 12.60 -15.82
N GLY A 263 -37.05 12.76 -14.97
CA GLY A 263 -38.43 12.35 -15.28
C GLY A 263 -39.17 13.40 -16.11
N GLY A 264 -39.00 13.37 -17.44
CA GLY A 264 -39.71 14.27 -18.34
C GLY A 264 -39.74 13.79 -19.79
N GLY A 265 -40.61 12.80 -20.07
CA GLY A 265 -41.22 12.59 -21.39
C GLY A 265 -40.39 11.81 -22.41
N GLY A 266 -40.75 10.54 -22.64
CA GLY A 266 -40.24 9.77 -23.77
C GLY A 266 -40.83 8.37 -23.76
N ASP A 267 -41.82 8.17 -24.63
CA ASP A 267 -42.61 6.95 -24.78
C ASP A 267 -41.78 5.71 -25.13
N ASP A 268 -42.28 4.57 -24.66
CA ASP A 268 -42.03 3.18 -25.06
C ASP A 268 -41.27 2.96 -26.39
N ASP A 269 -40.16 2.21 -26.32
CA ASP A 269 -40.05 1.00 -27.14
C ASP A 269 -39.08 -0.01 -26.50
N GLY A 270 -39.40 -1.29 -26.68
CA GLY A 270 -38.95 -2.41 -25.89
C GLY A 270 -37.49 -2.80 -26.04
N SER A 271 -37.07 -3.60 -25.06
CA SER A 271 -35.93 -4.53 -25.04
C SER A 271 -34.55 -3.97 -24.65
N THR A 272 -34.15 -4.22 -23.40
CA THR A 272 -32.73 -4.49 -23.07
C THR A 272 -32.65 -5.39 -21.85
N GLU A 273 -32.10 -6.58 -22.05
CA GLU A 273 -31.82 -7.57 -21.03
C GLU A 273 -30.54 -7.22 -20.24
N GLY A 274 -30.60 -7.36 -18.92
CA GLY A 274 -29.58 -8.17 -18.23
C GLY A 274 -28.32 -7.49 -17.69
N LEU A 275 -28.43 -6.43 -16.90
CA LEU A 275 -27.49 -6.18 -15.80
C LEU A 275 -28.29 -6.01 -14.51
N ALA A 276 -28.49 -7.12 -13.82
CA ALA A 276 -29.14 -7.18 -12.52
C ALA A 276 -28.27 -6.51 -11.46
N ALA A 277 -28.27 -5.18 -11.43
CA ALA A 277 -28.10 -4.44 -10.21
C ALA A 277 -29.26 -4.89 -9.30
N SER A 278 -28.93 -5.63 -8.26
CA SER A 278 -29.87 -6.08 -7.23
C SER A 278 -30.70 -4.88 -6.76
N LYS A 279 -31.98 -4.86 -7.13
CA LYS A 279 -33.01 -4.03 -6.53
C LYS A 279 -33.19 -4.45 -5.07
N GLU A 280 -32.21 -4.15 -4.22
CA GLU A 280 -32.42 -4.00 -2.79
C GLU A 280 -33.13 -2.65 -2.60
N GLY A 281 -34.46 -2.71 -2.73
CA GLY A 281 -35.33 -1.56 -2.69
C GLY A 281 -35.33 -0.84 -1.33
N GLU A 282 -35.33 0.49 -1.43
CA GLU A 282 -36.24 1.37 -0.67
C GLU A 282 -36.18 1.44 0.87
N SER A 283 -35.19 0.82 1.52
CA SER A 283 -34.92 1.09 2.94
C SER A 283 -33.53 1.67 3.13
N GLY A 284 -33.38 2.96 2.79
CA GLY A 284 -32.28 3.83 3.24
C GLY A 284 -30.93 3.14 3.39
N ALA A 285 -30.36 2.64 2.29
CA ALA A 285 -29.11 1.89 2.24
C ALA A 285 -28.14 2.40 3.31
N ALA A 286 -27.94 1.57 4.34
CA ALA A 286 -27.27 1.97 5.56
C ALA A 286 -25.83 2.41 5.22
N TRP A 287 -25.59 3.73 5.20
CA TRP A 287 -24.28 4.37 5.01
C TRP A 287 -23.35 4.16 6.21
N ASN A 288 -23.33 2.95 6.75
CA ASN A 288 -22.75 2.61 8.03
C ASN A 288 -21.72 1.49 7.87
N LYS A 289 -21.40 1.08 6.63
CA LYS A 289 -20.48 -0.03 6.40
C LYS A 289 -19.06 0.36 6.81
N PHE A 290 -18.48 -0.37 7.74
CA PHE A 290 -17.05 -0.32 8.02
C PHE A 290 -16.47 -1.72 7.89
N LYS A 291 -15.33 -1.85 7.22
CA LYS A 291 -14.64 -3.13 7.05
C LYS A 291 -13.21 -3.05 7.55
N LEU A 292 -12.91 -3.86 8.56
CA LEU A 292 -11.56 -4.12 9.03
C LEU A 292 -10.96 -5.25 8.19
N MET A 293 -9.81 -5.01 7.59
CA MET A 293 -9.10 -5.96 6.72
C MET A 293 -7.83 -6.54 7.37
N GLY A 294 -7.23 -5.81 8.29
CA GLY A 294 -6.03 -6.28 8.99
C GLY A 294 -5.53 -5.32 10.05
N VAL A 295 -4.53 -5.79 10.78
CA VAL A 295 -3.78 -5.00 11.74
C VAL A 295 -2.29 -5.26 11.52
N VAL A 296 -1.49 -4.19 11.46
CA VAL A 296 -0.03 -4.29 11.44
C VAL A 296 0.51 -3.69 12.72
N VAL A 297 1.39 -4.41 13.39
CA VAL A 297 2.12 -3.94 14.57
C VAL A 297 3.58 -3.78 14.18
N GLY A 298 4.16 -2.61 14.43
CA GLY A 298 5.57 -2.38 14.15
C GLY A 298 6.07 -1.03 14.63
N GLU A 299 7.37 -0.82 14.47
CA GLU A 299 7.98 0.50 14.60
C GLU A 299 7.64 1.36 13.40
N GLU A 300 7.63 2.68 13.62
CA GLU A 300 7.63 3.61 12.51
C GLU A 300 8.98 3.53 11.78
N PRO A 301 9.00 3.36 10.44
CA PRO A 301 10.24 3.46 9.68
C PRO A 301 10.89 4.83 9.88
N GLY A 302 12.10 4.85 10.44
CA GLY A 302 12.85 6.08 10.70
C GLY A 302 12.63 6.70 12.07
N ALA A 303 11.97 6.01 13.00
CA ALA A 303 12.00 6.35 14.41
C ALA A 303 13.44 6.25 14.94
N GLU A 304 14.15 7.38 15.05
CA GLU A 304 15.38 7.40 15.84
C GLU A 304 15.04 6.97 17.26
N GLU A 305 15.76 5.96 17.76
CA GLU A 305 15.74 5.59 19.17
C GLU A 305 14.32 5.29 19.72
N GLY A 306 13.53 4.52 18.97
CA GLY A 306 12.26 3.95 19.43
C GLY A 306 11.11 4.93 19.59
N GLY A 307 11.29 6.21 19.24
CA GLY A 307 10.23 7.22 19.30
C GLY A 307 9.45 7.34 17.99
N VAL A 308 8.12 7.15 18.04
CA VAL A 308 7.24 7.53 16.92
C VAL A 308 7.17 9.06 16.85
N THR A 309 7.74 9.65 15.80
CA THR A 309 7.77 11.10 15.61
C THR A 309 6.90 11.55 14.43
N TRP A 310 6.53 10.62 13.55
CA TRP A 310 5.67 10.89 12.41
C TRP A 310 4.39 10.04 12.52
N VAL A 311 3.29 10.59 12.02
CA VAL A 311 2.02 9.87 11.86
C VAL A 311 1.56 10.26 10.46
N ARG A 312 1.20 9.29 9.62
CA ARG A 312 0.98 9.51 8.18
C ARG A 312 0.02 10.64 7.84
N ASP A 313 -0.91 11.00 8.72
CA ASP A 313 -1.80 12.14 8.53
C ASP A 313 -1.03 13.44 8.22
N ALA A 314 0.14 13.65 8.84
CA ALA A 314 1.01 14.81 8.55
C ALA A 314 1.67 14.74 7.15
N SER A 315 1.90 13.54 6.63
CA SER A 315 2.53 13.33 5.31
C SER A 315 1.54 13.53 4.16
N HIS A 316 0.27 13.15 4.35
CA HIS A 316 -0.78 13.36 3.35
C HIS A 316 -1.10 14.86 3.19
N GLU A 317 -1.07 15.65 4.27
CA GLU A 317 -1.18 17.11 4.17
C GLU A 317 -0.03 17.70 3.35
N THR A 318 1.20 17.22 3.55
CA THR A 318 2.38 17.69 2.81
C THR A 318 2.27 17.37 1.31
N ALA A 319 1.76 16.19 0.94
CA ALA A 319 1.51 15.83 -0.45
C ALA A 319 0.39 16.68 -1.09
N HIS A 320 -0.64 17.04 -0.33
CA HIS A 320 -1.68 17.97 -0.78
C HIS A 320 -1.16 19.40 -0.98
N VAL A 321 -0.23 19.86 -0.12
CA VAL A 321 0.45 21.16 -0.29
C VAL A 321 1.27 21.17 -1.59
N MET A 322 2.02 20.10 -1.89
CA MET A 322 2.77 19.98 -3.14
C MET A 322 1.87 20.04 -4.39
N HIS A 323 0.68 19.40 -4.35
CA HIS A 323 -0.30 19.50 -5.44
C HIS A 323 -1.00 20.87 -5.53
N GLY A 324 -1.05 21.64 -4.44
CA GLY A 324 -1.53 23.01 -4.46
C GLY A 324 -0.60 23.96 -5.22
N MET A 325 0.71 23.70 -5.16
CA MET A 325 1.74 24.53 -5.82
C MET A 325 1.76 24.38 -7.34
N GLU A 326 1.26 23.27 -7.91
CA GLU A 326 1.17 23.07 -9.36
C GLU A 326 -0.01 23.82 -10.02
N LYS A 327 -0.90 24.46 -9.25
CA LYS A 327 -2.07 25.18 -9.77
C LYS A 327 -1.91 26.69 -9.85
N GLU A 328 -0.74 27.24 -9.56
CA GLU A 328 -0.45 28.62 -9.93
C GLU A 328 -0.24 28.69 -11.45
N GLU A 329 -1.31 29.00 -12.18
CA GLU A 329 -1.23 29.35 -13.59
C GLU A 329 -0.23 30.50 -13.76
N PRO A 330 0.72 30.40 -14.70
CA PRO A 330 1.62 31.50 -15.00
C PRO A 330 0.78 32.66 -15.55
N GLY A 331 0.61 33.69 -14.71
CA GLY A 331 -0.11 34.90 -15.05
C GLY A 331 0.40 35.46 -16.37
N HIS A 332 -0.52 35.66 -17.32
CA HIS A 332 -0.28 36.45 -18.51
C HIS A 332 0.06 37.89 -18.09
N HIS A 333 1.34 38.22 -18.18
CA HIS A 333 1.85 39.58 -18.24
C HIS A 333 2.07 40.00 -19.70
#